data_AF-A0A7X4F9Y3-F1
#
_entry.id   AF-A0A7X4F9Y3-F1
#
_cell.length_a   1.000
_cell.length_b   1.000
_cell.length_c   1.000
_cell.angle_alpha   90.00
_cell.angle_beta   90.00
_cell.angle_gamma   90.00
#
_symmetry.space_group_name_H-M   'P 1'
#
loop_
_entity.id
_entity.type
_entity.pdbx_description
1 polymer ?
#
loop_
_entity_poly.entity_id
_entity_poly.type
_entity_poly.pdbx_seq_one_letter_code
_entity_poly.pdbx_strand_id
1 'polypeptide(L)'
;VQAEQLTIRPQARGREDVMPSVHSEGDASDEARVPKKFYGLIYASQDNGYDRVRICKSRSGDDAVADLGVGEWSEWWLDTFEIDGKDVEGYVRMKLVTLTATADAFELFVPQIWPRTGYTVPEAVATAIDTEIGSFLQNPARDALGQMDDDTYFEVLDYHHQRLADVATHLAKNNDWDVLMVESHAPDYASHFFLSQADEISGAAPETIHRCREGLRRTYASVDQMIGRIVECADDDTVVLICADHGGTPNQFRAVDIEKVLEETGFIVREASGAIDWTKTRAVNVGLVHIFINLAGREPDGIVAPEDYEATQREIIAALHTYKDAETGRHPFTLAVTRADAEMFNLHGDLVGDVVYALRPEFDGAHGKQLPSVSFGIGGQHSTFILSGAGVRQGIALQRQVRVVDVAPTLCYLLGLPMPEKVEGGVVYEALEDPNWHLTQLAALA
;
A
#
# COMPACT_ATOMS: atom_id res chain seq x y z
N VAL A 1 10.16 33.83 24.05
CA VAL A 1 10.23 33.77 22.58
C VAL A 1 11.43 32.94 22.21
N GLN A 2 11.22 31.76 21.63
CA GLN A 2 12.28 30.93 21.08
C GLN A 2 12.17 30.97 19.56
N ALA A 3 13.32 31.09 18.88
CA ALA A 3 13.39 31.09 17.44
C ALA A 3 14.06 29.79 17.00
N GLU A 4 13.33 28.98 16.23
CA GLU A 4 13.81 27.70 15.71
C GLU A 4 13.94 27.78 14.18
N GLN A 5 14.97 27.11 13.64
CA GLN A 5 15.14 26.97 12.19
C GLN A 5 14.60 25.63 11.75
N LEU A 6 13.56 25.64 10.91
CA LEU A 6 12.91 24.45 10.39
C LEU A 6 13.45 24.19 8.98
N THR A 7 13.95 22.99 8.73
CA THR A 7 14.45 22.61 7.41
C THR A 7 13.58 21.51 6.85
N ILE A 8 12.77 21.83 5.85
CA ILE A 8 12.05 20.81 5.08
C ILE A 8 13.03 20.28 4.05
N ARG A 9 13.39 19.01 4.20
CA ARG A 9 14.20 18.31 3.22
C ARG A 9 13.24 17.66 2.22
N PRO A 10 13.50 17.74 0.91
CA PRO A 10 12.94 16.82 -0.06
C PRO A 10 13.12 15.40 0.50
N GLN A 11 12.13 14.53 0.33
CA GLN A 11 12.05 13.22 0.99
C GLN A 11 13.41 12.49 0.94
N ALA A 12 14.21 12.67 1.97
CA ALA A 12 15.33 11.80 2.30
C ALA A 12 14.66 10.74 3.17
N ARG A 13 14.58 9.51 2.66
CA ARG A 13 14.11 8.40 3.50
C ARG A 13 14.93 8.42 4.78
N GLY A 14 14.24 8.70 5.89
CA GLY A 14 14.85 9.14 7.14
C GLY A 14 15.63 8.03 7.82
N ARG A 15 16.75 8.42 8.46
CA ARG A 15 17.69 7.59 9.23
C ARG A 15 18.42 6.49 8.41
N GLU A 16 19.67 6.24 8.77
CA GLU A 16 20.56 5.26 8.11
C GLU A 16 20.05 3.81 8.17
N ASP A 17 18.99 3.52 8.93
CA ASP A 17 18.48 2.19 9.25
C ASP A 17 17.09 1.85 8.65
N VAL A 18 16.53 2.68 7.74
CA VAL A 18 15.27 2.37 7.05
C VAL A 18 15.50 2.10 5.56
N MET A 19 15.14 0.88 5.12
CA MET A 19 15.29 0.40 3.74
C MET A 19 14.60 1.31 2.71
N PRO A 20 15.26 1.62 1.57
CA PRO A 20 14.60 2.30 0.46
C PRO A 20 13.50 1.41 -0.16
N SER A 21 12.31 1.97 -0.42
CA SER A 21 11.30 1.33 -1.26
C SER A 21 11.82 1.06 -2.68
N VAL A 22 11.38 -0.08 -3.22
CA VAL A 22 11.80 -0.79 -4.44
C VAL A 22 11.40 -0.07 -5.75
N HIS A 23 11.00 1.21 -5.70
CA HIS A 23 10.51 1.95 -6.88
C HIS A 23 11.29 3.24 -7.17
N SER A 24 12.54 3.33 -6.73
CA SER A 24 13.45 4.41 -7.14
C SER A 24 14.73 3.83 -7.73
N GLU A 25 14.63 2.92 -8.70
CA GLU A 25 15.76 2.67 -9.60
C GLU A 25 15.72 3.76 -10.68
N GLY A 26 16.45 4.85 -10.46
CA GLY A 26 16.74 5.81 -11.53
C GLY A 26 17.01 7.27 -11.15
N ASP A 27 16.63 7.73 -9.96
CA ASP A 27 16.72 9.17 -9.65
C ASP A 27 17.96 9.57 -8.86
N ALA A 28 18.47 10.76 -9.21
CA ALA A 28 19.72 11.37 -8.81
C ALA A 28 20.10 11.18 -7.33
N SER A 29 21.41 11.15 -7.05
CA SER A 29 21.94 11.13 -5.68
C SER A 29 21.31 12.22 -4.82
N ASP A 30 21.05 11.92 -3.55
CA ASP A 30 20.50 12.86 -2.55
C ASP A 30 21.23 14.22 -2.48
N GLU A 31 22.45 14.31 -3.01
CA GLU A 31 23.27 15.52 -3.13
C GLU A 31 22.69 16.59 -4.08
N ALA A 32 21.77 16.24 -4.99
CA ALA A 32 21.21 17.17 -5.98
C ALA A 32 19.95 17.94 -5.52
N ARG A 33 19.40 17.62 -4.34
CA ARG A 33 18.13 18.17 -3.86
C ARG A 33 18.35 19.37 -2.93
N VAL A 34 17.76 20.54 -3.24
CA VAL A 34 17.95 21.77 -2.45
C VAL A 34 16.91 21.85 -1.31
N PRO A 35 17.32 21.80 -0.02
CA PRO A 35 16.38 21.92 1.09
C PRO A 35 15.76 23.30 1.19
N LYS A 36 14.45 23.36 1.45
CA LYS A 36 13.75 24.63 1.69
C LYS A 36 13.69 24.94 3.17
N LYS A 37 14.07 26.17 3.52
CA LYS A 37 14.14 26.63 4.91
C LYS A 37 12.90 27.45 5.26
N PHE A 38 12.36 27.18 6.44
CA PHE A 38 11.34 27.96 7.11
C PHE A 38 11.84 28.33 8.52
N TYR A 39 11.23 29.33 9.13
CA TYR A 39 11.57 29.79 10.47
C TYR A 39 10.32 29.77 11.35
N GLY A 40 10.43 29.16 12.53
CA GLY A 40 9.35 29.08 13.50
C GLY A 40 9.58 30.07 14.65
N LEU A 41 8.62 30.97 14.87
CA LEU A 41 8.57 31.85 16.03
C LEU A 41 7.59 31.27 17.05
N ILE A 42 8.11 30.72 18.15
CA ILE A 42 7.28 30.19 19.25
C ILE A 42 6.99 31.31 20.24
N TYR A 43 5.70 31.55 20.48
CA TYR A 43 5.22 32.64 21.34
C TYR A 43 4.01 32.24 22.18
N ALA A 44 3.79 33.02 23.23
CA ALA A 44 2.65 32.89 24.13
C ALA A 44 1.61 33.94 23.72
N SER A 45 0.37 33.52 23.44
CA SER A 45 -0.75 34.42 23.17
C SER A 45 -1.38 34.95 24.47
N GLN A 46 -1.15 34.25 25.59
CA GLN A 46 -1.66 34.55 26.93
C GLN A 46 -0.57 34.33 28.00
N ASP A 47 -0.88 34.67 29.25
CA ASP A 47 0.07 34.60 30.38
C ASP A 47 0.35 33.16 30.89
N ASN A 48 -0.20 32.13 30.25
CA ASN A 48 -0.14 30.73 30.66
C ASN A 48 0.97 29.90 29.96
N GLY A 49 1.84 30.54 29.18
CA GLY A 49 2.99 29.91 28.52
C GLY A 49 2.86 29.86 26.99
N TYR A 50 3.81 29.18 26.33
CA TYR A 50 3.83 29.05 24.87
C TYR A 50 2.67 28.17 24.38
N ASP A 51 1.96 28.66 23.38
CA ASP A 51 0.77 28.00 22.81
C ASP A 51 0.65 28.20 21.28
N ARG A 52 1.54 29.01 20.69
CA ARG A 52 1.53 29.37 19.28
C ARG A 52 2.89 29.20 18.61
N VAL A 53 2.88 28.84 17.34
CA VAL A 53 4.02 28.98 16.43
C VAL A 53 3.63 29.74 15.18
N ARG A 54 4.41 30.76 14.81
CA ARG A 54 4.31 31.43 13.51
C ARG A 54 5.41 30.94 12.58
N ILE A 55 5.03 30.43 11.42
CA ILE A 55 5.94 29.91 10.39
C ILE A 55 6.16 30.97 9.32
N CYS A 56 7.42 31.29 9.05
CA CYS A 56 7.84 32.36 8.14
C CYS A 56 8.86 31.85 7.11
N LYS A 57 8.90 32.48 5.93
CA LYS A 57 9.92 32.17 4.90
C LYS A 57 11.29 32.79 5.23
N SER A 58 11.32 33.83 6.06
CA SER A 58 12.54 34.51 6.50
C SER A 58 12.56 34.76 8.02
N ARG A 59 13.73 35.15 8.53
CA ARG A 59 13.93 35.46 9.96
C ARG A 59 13.29 36.78 10.40
N SER A 60 12.85 37.64 9.49
CA SER A 60 12.23 38.92 9.89
C SER A 60 10.85 38.72 10.49
N GLY A 61 10.16 37.64 10.11
CA GLY A 61 8.80 37.33 10.55
C GLY A 61 7.70 38.00 9.72
N ASP A 62 8.06 38.82 8.73
CA ASP A 62 7.10 39.60 7.92
C ASP A 62 6.44 38.76 6.82
N ASP A 63 7.02 37.62 6.46
CA ASP A 63 6.58 36.70 5.42
C ASP A 63 6.00 35.40 6.01
N ALA A 64 5.09 35.58 6.97
CA ALA A 64 4.38 34.48 7.60
C ALA A 64 3.51 33.72 6.59
N VAL A 65 3.64 32.39 6.58
CA VAL A 65 2.80 31.47 5.79
C VAL A 65 1.77 30.74 6.65
N ALA A 66 2.02 30.63 7.95
CA ALA A 66 1.09 30.05 8.91
C ALA A 66 1.28 30.66 10.30
N ASP A 67 0.21 30.72 11.07
CA ASP A 67 0.23 30.94 12.51
C ASP A 67 -0.63 29.82 13.09
N LEU A 68 -0.05 28.93 13.89
CA LEU A 68 -0.68 27.68 14.35
C LEU A 68 -0.68 27.55 15.87
N GLY A 69 -1.77 27.02 16.40
CA GLY A 69 -1.93 26.52 17.76
C GLY A 69 -1.95 24.99 17.74
N VAL A 70 -1.86 24.37 18.91
CA VAL A 70 -1.81 22.91 19.02
C VAL A 70 -3.09 22.30 18.45
N GLY A 71 -2.94 21.35 17.53
CA GLY A 71 -4.02 20.71 16.77
C GLY A 71 -4.42 21.43 15.49
N GLU A 72 -3.95 22.66 15.25
CA GLU A 72 -4.34 23.43 14.07
C GLU A 72 -3.50 23.07 12.85
N TRP A 73 -4.19 22.99 11.71
CA TRP A 73 -3.58 22.94 10.39
C TRP A 73 -3.47 24.33 9.79
N SER A 74 -2.41 24.59 9.02
CA SER A 74 -2.33 25.77 8.15
C SER A 74 -3.37 25.68 7.04
N GLU A 75 -3.62 26.76 6.31
CA GLU A 75 -4.18 26.62 4.96
C GLU A 75 -3.13 25.99 4.03
N TRP A 76 -3.57 25.45 2.89
CA TRP A 76 -2.64 25.10 1.81
C TRP A 76 -2.09 26.39 1.18
N TRP A 77 -0.79 26.44 0.93
CA TRP A 77 -0.20 27.51 0.13
C TRP A 77 0.69 26.95 -0.96
N LEU A 78 0.80 27.69 -2.06
CA LEU A 78 1.69 27.33 -3.15
C LEU A 78 3.09 27.88 -2.89
N ASP A 79 4.10 27.06 -3.13
CA ASP A 79 5.50 27.46 -3.03
C ASP A 79 6.35 26.84 -4.13
N THR A 80 7.52 27.45 -4.38
CA THR A 80 8.45 27.01 -5.44
C THR A 80 9.64 26.26 -4.87
N PHE A 81 9.98 25.10 -5.43
CA PHE A 81 11.06 24.22 -5.00
C PHE A 81 12.02 23.97 -6.15
N GLU A 82 13.32 23.91 -5.86
CA GLU A 82 14.33 23.57 -6.86
C GLU A 82 14.57 22.05 -6.85
N ILE A 83 14.25 21.38 -7.95
CA ILE A 83 14.46 19.94 -8.17
C ILE A 83 15.24 19.79 -9.48
N ASP A 84 16.42 19.18 -9.41
CA ASP A 84 17.33 18.97 -10.56
C ASP A 84 17.61 20.26 -11.36
N GLY A 85 17.78 21.38 -10.65
CA GLY A 85 18.04 22.70 -11.22
C GLY A 85 16.83 23.34 -11.92
N LYS A 86 15.62 22.82 -11.69
CA LYS A 86 14.36 23.37 -12.21
C LYS A 86 13.44 23.80 -11.06
N ASP A 87 12.78 24.92 -11.26
CA ASP A 87 11.71 25.37 -10.37
C ASP A 87 10.45 24.52 -10.60
N VAL A 88 9.95 23.93 -9.53
CA VAL A 88 8.72 23.14 -9.47
C VAL A 88 7.79 23.75 -8.43
N GLU A 89 6.55 24.02 -8.80
CA GLU A 89 5.53 24.52 -7.87
C GLU A 89 4.85 23.36 -7.15
N GLY A 90 4.67 23.50 -5.83
CA GLY A 90 3.99 22.50 -5.02
C GLY A 90 3.24 23.12 -3.85
N TYR A 91 2.10 22.52 -3.51
CA TYR A 91 1.30 22.90 -2.36
C TYR A 91 1.90 22.32 -1.09
N VAL A 92 1.93 23.16 -0.06
CA VAL A 92 2.46 22.83 1.25
C VAL A 92 1.38 23.09 2.29
N ARG A 93 1.37 22.26 3.34
CA ARG A 93 0.56 22.43 4.54
C ARG A 93 1.34 21.93 5.74
N MET A 94 0.96 22.37 6.94
CA MET A 94 1.58 21.92 8.19
C MET A 94 0.52 21.79 9.30
N LYS A 95 0.77 20.93 10.28
CA LYS A 95 0.01 20.85 11.54
C LYS A 95 0.94 21.04 12.72
N LEU A 96 0.57 21.89 13.68
CA LEU A 96 1.23 21.88 14.99
C LEU A 96 0.62 20.74 15.83
N VAL A 97 1.37 19.65 16.00
CA VAL A 97 0.90 18.46 16.73
C VAL A 97 1.09 18.66 18.23
N THR A 98 2.27 19.10 18.64
CA THR A 98 2.63 19.28 20.05
C THR A 98 3.34 20.60 20.25
N LEU A 99 2.94 21.35 21.28
CA LEU A 99 3.69 22.45 21.86
C LEU A 99 3.34 22.57 23.35
N THR A 100 4.33 22.45 24.23
CA THR A 100 4.14 22.62 25.67
C THR A 100 4.28 24.08 26.07
N ALA A 101 3.63 24.47 27.19
CA ALA A 101 3.70 25.83 27.76
C ALA A 101 5.14 26.31 28.03
N THR A 102 6.07 25.37 28.23
CA THR A 102 7.50 25.59 28.46
C THR A 102 8.37 25.48 27.21
N ALA A 103 7.79 25.07 26.07
CA ALA A 103 8.46 24.78 24.80
C ALA A 103 9.61 23.75 24.92
N ASP A 104 9.49 22.83 25.88
CA ASP A 104 10.37 21.66 26.02
C ASP A 104 9.92 20.46 25.17
N ALA A 105 8.73 20.54 24.56
CA ALA A 105 8.32 19.68 23.46
C ALA A 105 7.66 20.51 22.33
N PHE A 106 8.04 20.21 21.09
CA PHE A 106 7.55 20.84 19.88
C PHE A 106 7.53 19.81 18.75
N GLU A 107 6.38 19.62 18.11
CA GLU A 107 6.20 18.72 16.98
C GLU A 107 5.37 19.42 15.89
N LEU A 108 6.00 19.61 14.73
CA LEU A 108 5.35 20.14 13.54
C LEU A 108 5.30 19.04 12.49
N PHE A 109 4.10 18.62 12.14
CA PHE A 109 3.89 17.65 11.08
C PHE A 109 3.77 18.36 9.72
N VAL A 110 4.54 17.88 8.75
CA VAL A 110 4.52 18.37 7.36
C VAL A 110 4.22 17.17 6.47
N PRO A 111 3.00 17.05 5.91
CA PRO A 111 2.68 16.01 4.95
C PRO A 111 3.38 16.23 3.60
N GLN A 112 3.08 15.38 2.63
CA GLN A 112 3.63 15.44 1.28
C GLN A 112 3.39 16.82 0.63
N ILE A 113 4.38 17.27 -0.14
CA ILE A 113 4.24 18.43 -1.02
C ILE A 113 3.55 17.96 -2.31
N TRP A 114 2.43 18.57 -2.69
CA TRP A 114 1.65 18.14 -3.84
C TRP A 114 1.92 18.99 -5.08
N PRO A 115 2.36 18.41 -6.21
CA PRO A 115 2.59 19.18 -7.44
C PRO A 115 1.27 19.61 -8.10
N ARG A 116 1.33 20.68 -8.90
CA ARG A 116 0.16 21.16 -9.67
C ARG A 116 -0.15 20.32 -10.90
N THR A 117 0.88 19.71 -11.49
CA THR A 117 0.86 19.07 -12.81
C THR A 117 1.80 17.85 -12.83
N GLY A 118 1.72 17.03 -13.87
CA GLY A 118 2.67 15.94 -14.15
C GLY A 118 2.35 14.59 -13.51
N TYR A 119 1.13 14.42 -12.99
CA TYR A 119 0.71 13.18 -12.31
C TYR A 119 -0.57 12.54 -12.90
N THR A 120 -1.11 13.10 -13.99
CA THR A 120 -2.32 12.56 -14.65
C THR A 120 -2.10 12.38 -16.14
N VAL A 121 -2.83 11.44 -16.73
CA VAL A 121 -2.97 11.31 -18.18
C VAL A 121 -4.47 11.28 -18.52
N PRO A 122 -4.98 12.23 -19.32
CA PRO A 122 -4.28 13.38 -19.90
C PRO A 122 -3.93 14.45 -18.86
N GLU A 123 -2.94 15.30 -19.17
CA GLU A 123 -2.43 16.37 -18.28
C GLU A 123 -3.51 17.40 -17.87
N ALA A 124 -4.51 17.61 -18.72
CA ALA A 124 -5.60 18.54 -18.43
C ALA A 124 -6.39 18.18 -17.15
N VAL A 125 -6.39 16.90 -16.76
CA VAL A 125 -7.06 16.43 -15.53
C VAL A 125 -6.37 17.00 -14.29
N ALA A 126 -5.04 16.99 -14.22
CA ALA A 126 -4.29 17.61 -13.11
C ALA A 126 -4.63 19.11 -12.98
N THR A 127 -4.79 19.80 -14.11
CA THR A 127 -5.19 21.22 -14.11
C THR A 127 -6.58 21.42 -13.53
N ALA A 128 -7.57 20.61 -13.93
CA ALA A 128 -8.93 20.69 -13.38
C ALA A 128 -8.94 20.40 -11.87
N ILE A 129 -8.19 19.38 -11.42
CA ILE A 129 -8.03 19.07 -10.00
C ILE A 129 -7.44 20.26 -9.24
N ASP A 130 -6.34 20.83 -9.74
CA ASP A 130 -5.66 22.00 -9.15
C ASP A 130 -6.61 23.20 -8.98
N THR A 131 -7.41 23.52 -10.01
CA THR A 131 -8.23 24.72 -10.04
C THR A 131 -9.59 24.59 -9.38
N GLU A 132 -10.21 23.40 -9.40
CA GLU A 132 -11.61 23.21 -9.01
C GLU A 132 -11.78 22.40 -7.72
N ILE A 133 -10.79 21.59 -7.36
CA ILE A 133 -10.88 20.64 -6.24
C ILE A 133 -9.88 20.98 -5.14
N GLY A 134 -8.63 21.23 -5.53
CA GLY A 134 -7.51 21.55 -4.65
C GLY A 134 -6.58 20.36 -4.39
N SER A 135 -5.61 20.60 -3.52
CA SER A 135 -4.43 19.74 -3.30
C SER A 135 -4.79 18.32 -2.83
N PHE A 136 -3.89 17.39 -3.13
CA PHE A 136 -4.05 15.97 -2.84
C PHE A 136 -2.94 15.48 -1.89
N LEU A 137 -3.13 14.31 -1.29
CA LEU A 137 -2.08 13.56 -0.61
C LEU A 137 -2.03 12.17 -1.22
N GLN A 138 -0.88 11.72 -1.73
CA GLN A 138 -0.77 10.44 -2.45
C GLN A 138 -1.17 9.26 -1.57
N ASN A 139 -0.81 9.31 -0.28
CA ASN A 139 -1.15 8.33 0.72
C ASN A 139 -1.37 9.03 2.06
N PRO A 140 -2.01 8.36 3.04
CA PRO A 140 -2.32 8.97 4.32
C PRO A 140 -1.11 9.00 5.27
N ALA A 141 -0.01 9.63 4.84
CA ALA A 141 1.25 9.73 5.59
C ALA A 141 1.76 8.39 6.13
N ARG A 142 1.71 7.33 5.30
CA ARG A 142 2.08 5.95 5.65
C ARG A 142 3.38 5.87 6.47
N ASP A 143 4.42 6.56 6.02
CA ASP A 143 5.76 6.48 6.61
C ASP A 143 5.84 7.09 8.02
N ALA A 144 4.86 7.90 8.41
CA ALA A 144 4.75 8.53 9.72
C ALA A 144 3.68 7.86 10.61
N LEU A 145 3.06 6.77 10.16
CA LEU A 145 2.15 5.97 10.97
C LEU A 145 2.89 5.39 12.19
N GLY A 146 2.36 5.65 13.38
CA GLY A 146 3.01 5.33 14.66
C GLY A 146 4.12 6.29 15.08
N GLN A 147 4.48 7.27 14.26
CA GLN A 147 5.36 8.38 14.64
C GLN A 147 4.58 9.64 15.06
N MET A 148 3.38 9.81 14.52
CA MET A 148 2.40 10.81 14.97
C MET A 148 1.32 10.16 15.84
N ASP A 149 0.54 10.99 16.53
CA ASP A 149 -0.67 10.53 17.20
C ASP A 149 -1.71 10.01 16.21
N ASP A 150 -2.53 9.07 16.65
CA ASP A 150 -3.52 8.42 15.78
C ASP A 150 -4.52 9.43 15.22
N ASP A 151 -4.91 10.45 15.97
CA ASP A 151 -5.90 11.43 15.51
C ASP A 151 -5.38 12.25 14.33
N THR A 152 -4.13 12.70 14.38
CA THR A 152 -3.47 13.34 13.23
C THR A 152 -3.39 12.39 12.02
N TYR A 153 -3.08 11.11 12.23
CA TYR A 153 -3.09 10.14 11.12
C TYR A 153 -4.48 10.02 10.50
N PHE A 154 -5.53 9.91 11.31
CA PHE A 154 -6.89 9.75 10.81
C PHE A 154 -7.45 11.01 10.15
N GLU A 155 -7.07 12.20 10.60
CA GLU A 155 -7.38 13.44 9.86
C GLU A 155 -6.78 13.43 8.45
N VAL A 156 -5.56 12.91 8.29
CA VAL A 156 -4.88 12.77 7.01
C VAL A 156 -5.51 11.65 6.17
N LEU A 157 -5.90 10.55 6.79
CA LEU A 157 -6.63 9.45 6.16
C LEU A 157 -7.96 9.90 5.60
N ASP A 158 -8.74 10.60 6.42
CA ASP A 158 -10.03 11.15 6.02
C ASP A 158 -9.83 12.17 4.90
N TYR A 159 -8.84 13.07 5.02
CA TYR A 159 -8.51 13.99 3.94
C TYR A 159 -8.21 13.27 2.61
N HIS A 160 -7.39 12.21 2.66
CA HIS A 160 -7.01 11.43 1.47
C HIS A 160 -8.23 10.78 0.80
N HIS A 161 -9.06 10.07 1.57
CA HIS A 161 -10.28 9.42 1.07
C HIS A 161 -11.33 10.42 0.58
N GLN A 162 -11.56 11.51 1.32
CA GLN A 162 -12.49 12.54 0.89
C GLN A 162 -12.02 13.22 -0.40
N ARG A 163 -10.71 13.41 -0.56
CA ARG A 163 -10.16 13.97 -1.80
C ARG A 163 -10.26 13.00 -2.98
N LEU A 164 -10.05 11.70 -2.77
CA LEU A 164 -10.32 10.68 -3.78
C LEU A 164 -11.78 10.72 -4.25
N ALA A 165 -12.72 10.81 -3.29
CA ALA A 165 -14.14 10.95 -3.60
C ALA A 165 -14.45 12.26 -4.36
N ASP A 166 -13.83 13.39 -4.00
CA ASP A 166 -14.00 14.66 -4.71
C ASP A 166 -13.58 14.54 -6.18
N VAL A 167 -12.38 13.98 -6.42
CA VAL A 167 -11.82 13.79 -7.77
C VAL A 167 -12.71 12.84 -8.58
N ALA A 168 -13.05 11.68 -8.02
CA ALA A 168 -13.90 10.70 -8.69
C ALA A 168 -15.28 11.29 -9.03
N THR A 169 -15.92 11.98 -8.09
CA THR A 169 -17.22 12.63 -8.27
C THR A 169 -17.16 13.73 -9.32
N HIS A 170 -16.11 14.56 -9.29
CA HIS A 170 -15.92 15.62 -10.27
C HIS A 170 -15.74 15.05 -11.68
N LEU A 171 -14.91 14.02 -11.83
CA LEU A 171 -14.69 13.37 -13.12
C LEU A 171 -15.97 12.70 -13.64
N ALA A 172 -16.69 11.98 -12.78
CA ALA A 172 -17.94 11.30 -13.14
C ALA A 172 -19.05 12.25 -13.61
N LYS A 173 -19.12 13.46 -13.02
CA LYS A 173 -20.18 14.44 -13.31
C LYS A 173 -19.89 15.34 -14.51
N ASN A 174 -18.62 15.55 -14.84
CA ASN A 174 -18.21 16.53 -15.86
C ASN A 174 -17.66 15.87 -17.13
N ASN A 175 -17.62 14.55 -17.20
CA ASN A 175 -17.13 13.80 -18.36
C ASN A 175 -18.07 12.63 -18.65
N ASP A 176 -18.14 12.24 -19.91
CA ASP A 176 -18.71 10.95 -20.30
C ASP A 176 -17.72 9.85 -19.89
N TRP A 177 -18.23 8.74 -19.35
CA TRP A 177 -17.41 7.61 -18.93
C TRP A 177 -18.12 6.28 -19.19
N ASP A 178 -17.37 5.28 -19.66
CA ASP A 178 -17.81 3.88 -19.69
C ASP A 178 -17.37 3.13 -18.43
N VAL A 179 -16.22 3.54 -17.85
CA VAL A 179 -15.64 2.94 -16.63
C VAL A 179 -14.98 4.03 -15.79
N LEU A 180 -15.35 4.07 -14.50
CA LEU A 180 -14.63 4.80 -13.45
C LEU A 180 -14.03 3.80 -12.48
N MET A 181 -12.72 3.88 -12.25
CA MET A 181 -12.01 3.05 -11.27
C MET A 181 -11.32 3.95 -10.24
N VAL A 182 -11.55 3.66 -8.96
CA VAL A 182 -10.91 4.33 -7.83
C VAL A 182 -10.24 3.26 -6.98
N GLU A 183 -8.97 3.47 -6.67
CA GLU A 183 -8.20 2.62 -5.76
C GLU A 183 -7.83 3.43 -4.52
N SER A 184 -7.90 2.78 -3.36
CA SER A 184 -7.30 3.28 -2.14
C SER A 184 -6.45 2.19 -1.53
N HIS A 185 -5.16 2.47 -1.42
CA HIS A 185 -4.19 1.62 -0.75
C HIS A 185 -4.19 1.76 0.77
N ALA A 186 -4.96 2.71 1.33
CA ALA A 186 -4.93 3.00 2.76
C ALA A 186 -5.33 1.82 3.67
N PRO A 187 -6.29 0.95 3.30
CA PRO A 187 -6.60 -0.26 4.08
C PRO A 187 -5.40 -1.20 4.25
N ASP A 188 -4.50 -1.29 3.27
CA ASP A 188 -3.29 -2.10 3.37
C ASP A 188 -2.33 -1.55 4.44
N TYR A 189 -2.10 -0.24 4.44
CA TYR A 189 -1.26 0.41 5.47
C TYR A 189 -1.85 0.22 6.87
N ALA A 190 -3.16 0.37 7.00
CA ALA A 190 -3.87 0.13 8.25
C ALA A 190 -3.82 -1.35 8.66
N SER A 191 -3.84 -2.28 7.69
CA SER A 191 -3.68 -3.71 7.95
C SER A 191 -2.29 -4.01 8.53
N HIS A 192 -1.22 -3.58 7.86
CA HIS A 192 0.14 -3.77 8.35
C HIS A 192 0.37 -3.20 9.76
N PHE A 193 -0.19 -2.02 10.05
CA PHE A 193 0.03 -1.37 11.34
C PHE A 193 -0.95 -1.82 12.42
N PHE A 194 -2.26 -1.74 12.17
CA PHE A 194 -3.29 -2.03 13.16
C PHE A 194 -3.67 -3.51 13.17
N LEU A 195 -3.97 -4.14 12.02
CA LEU A 195 -4.42 -5.55 12.00
C LEU A 195 -3.39 -6.49 12.61
N SER A 196 -2.09 -6.20 12.41
CA SER A 196 -0.99 -7.00 12.97
C SER A 196 -1.13 -7.27 14.48
N GLN A 197 -1.74 -6.37 15.23
CA GLN A 197 -1.91 -6.44 16.70
C GLN A 197 -3.39 -6.37 17.15
N ALA A 198 -4.36 -6.46 16.23
CA ALA A 198 -5.79 -6.31 16.54
C ALA A 198 -6.46 -7.58 17.08
N ASP A 199 -5.69 -8.64 17.35
CA ASP A 199 -6.18 -9.94 17.80
C ASP A 199 -5.33 -10.48 18.96
N GLU A 200 -5.98 -11.20 19.87
CA GLU A 200 -5.35 -11.83 21.02
C GLU A 200 -4.22 -12.81 20.64
N ILE A 201 -4.27 -13.42 19.44
CA ILE A 201 -3.21 -14.31 18.96
C ILE A 201 -1.86 -13.60 18.80
N SER A 202 -1.86 -12.26 18.66
CA SER A 202 -0.63 -11.47 18.56
C SER A 202 0.16 -11.40 19.85
N GLY A 203 -0.46 -11.75 20.98
CA GLY A 203 0.15 -11.59 22.29
C GLY A 203 0.31 -10.12 22.73
N ALA A 204 -0.26 -9.17 21.99
CA ALA A 204 -0.26 -7.76 22.38
C ALA A 204 -1.10 -7.54 23.65
N ALA A 205 -0.79 -6.48 24.39
CA ALA A 205 -1.54 -6.12 25.59
C ALA A 205 -3.00 -5.71 25.22
N PRO A 206 -3.99 -5.92 26.11
CA PRO A 206 -5.40 -5.63 25.82
C PRO A 206 -5.66 -4.20 25.33
N GLU A 207 -4.96 -3.21 25.87
CA GLU A 207 -5.05 -1.81 25.45
C GLU A 207 -4.54 -1.58 24.01
N THR A 208 -3.48 -2.28 23.60
CA THR A 208 -2.96 -2.24 22.22
C THR A 208 -3.95 -2.90 21.28
N ILE A 209 -4.49 -4.07 21.63
CA ILE A 209 -5.52 -4.76 20.83
C ILE A 209 -6.73 -3.84 20.64
N HIS A 210 -7.18 -3.17 21.71
CA HIS A 210 -8.30 -2.23 21.63
C HIS A 210 -8.00 -1.04 20.72
N ARG A 211 -6.84 -0.39 20.88
CA ARG A 211 -6.38 0.72 20.00
C ARG A 211 -6.32 0.28 18.53
N CYS A 212 -5.77 -0.90 18.26
CA CYS A 212 -5.67 -1.44 16.91
C CYS A 212 -7.02 -1.77 16.29
N ARG A 213 -7.94 -2.38 17.05
CA ARG A 213 -9.33 -2.60 16.59
C ARG A 213 -10.05 -1.29 16.28
N GLU A 214 -9.85 -0.25 17.10
CA GLU A 214 -10.40 1.08 16.84
C GLU A 214 -9.77 1.73 15.59
N GLY A 215 -8.46 1.55 15.40
CA GLY A 215 -7.77 2.01 14.20
C GLY A 215 -8.35 1.40 12.93
N LEU A 216 -8.54 0.07 12.90
CA LEU A 216 -9.21 -0.61 11.79
C LEU A 216 -10.63 -0.08 11.57
N ARG A 217 -11.41 0.11 12.64
CA ARG A 217 -12.78 0.63 12.56
C ARG A 217 -12.82 2.02 11.93
N ARG A 218 -11.91 2.93 12.34
CA ARG A 218 -11.81 4.28 11.78
C ARG A 218 -11.38 4.25 10.31
N THR A 219 -10.43 3.38 9.95
CA THR A 219 -10.04 3.20 8.55
C THR A 219 -11.22 2.78 7.68
N TYR A 220 -11.94 1.73 8.07
CA TYR A 220 -13.08 1.26 7.28
C TYR A 220 -14.27 2.24 7.29
N ALA A 221 -14.46 3.03 8.35
CA ALA A 221 -15.46 4.10 8.36
C ALA A 221 -15.12 5.20 7.33
N SER A 222 -13.84 5.54 7.18
CA SER A 222 -13.37 6.49 6.17
C SER A 222 -13.56 5.96 4.74
N VAL A 223 -13.24 4.67 4.53
CA VAL A 223 -13.48 3.97 3.25
C VAL A 223 -14.96 3.91 2.90
N ASP A 224 -15.82 3.58 3.87
CA ASP A 224 -17.28 3.53 3.69
C ASP A 224 -17.84 4.89 3.25
N GLN A 225 -17.40 5.98 3.88
CA GLN A 225 -17.79 7.34 3.47
C GLN A 225 -17.33 7.68 2.05
N MET A 226 -16.09 7.32 1.68
CA MET A 226 -15.58 7.52 0.32
C MET A 226 -16.43 6.77 -0.72
N ILE A 227 -16.68 5.49 -0.46
CA ILE A 227 -17.53 4.64 -1.32
C ILE A 227 -18.91 5.25 -1.45
N GLY A 228 -19.54 5.64 -0.33
CA GLY A 228 -20.88 6.23 -0.33
C GLY A 228 -20.98 7.45 -1.25
N ARG A 229 -20.02 8.38 -1.15
CA ARG A 229 -19.98 9.58 -2.01
C ARG A 229 -19.80 9.27 -3.49
N ILE A 230 -19.01 8.25 -3.83
CA ILE A 230 -18.79 7.85 -5.22
C ILE A 230 -20.05 7.15 -5.77
N VAL A 231 -20.65 6.26 -4.98
CA VAL A 231 -21.87 5.52 -5.34
C VAL A 231 -23.06 6.44 -5.56
N GLU A 232 -23.15 7.59 -4.88
CA GLU A 232 -24.16 8.62 -5.16
C GLU A 232 -24.12 9.18 -6.59
N CYS A 233 -23.04 8.94 -7.36
CA CYS A 233 -22.96 9.32 -8.76
C CYS A 233 -23.58 8.28 -9.71
N ALA A 234 -23.85 7.06 -9.23
CA ALA A 234 -24.44 5.99 -10.02
C ALA A 234 -25.94 6.24 -10.27
N ASP A 235 -26.40 5.92 -11.48
CA ASP A 235 -27.81 5.94 -11.88
C ASP A 235 -28.37 4.52 -12.07
N ASP A 236 -29.61 4.43 -12.57
CA ASP A 236 -30.31 3.16 -12.80
C ASP A 236 -29.64 2.26 -13.87
N ASP A 237 -28.75 2.84 -14.70
CA ASP A 237 -28.01 2.15 -15.77
C ASP A 237 -26.55 1.86 -15.37
N THR A 238 -26.15 2.22 -14.14
CA THR A 238 -24.78 2.05 -13.65
C THR A 238 -24.62 0.74 -12.87
N VAL A 239 -23.48 0.06 -13.08
CA VAL A 239 -23.01 -1.06 -12.24
C VAL A 239 -21.93 -0.56 -11.29
N VAL A 240 -22.05 -0.91 -10.02
CA VAL A 240 -21.04 -0.66 -8.99
C VAL A 240 -20.39 -1.96 -8.56
N LEU A 241 -19.06 -2.03 -8.66
CA LEU A 241 -18.26 -3.12 -8.10
C LEU A 241 -17.32 -2.58 -7.03
N ILE A 242 -17.28 -3.26 -5.89
CA ILE A 242 -16.25 -3.09 -4.87
C ILE A 242 -15.50 -4.42 -4.77
N CYS A 243 -14.19 -4.38 -4.97
CA CYS A 243 -13.33 -5.54 -4.79
C CYS A 243 -12.03 -5.17 -4.08
N ALA A 244 -11.39 -6.18 -3.48
CA ALA A 244 -10.02 -6.08 -2.98
C ALA A 244 -9.10 -7.02 -3.79
N ASP A 245 -7.82 -6.67 -3.86
CA ASP A 245 -6.78 -7.51 -4.43
C ASP A 245 -6.43 -8.67 -3.49
N HIS A 246 -6.33 -8.41 -2.19
CA HIS A 246 -6.11 -9.42 -1.15
C HIS A 246 -6.78 -9.06 0.19
N GLY A 247 -6.79 -10.02 1.10
CA GLY A 247 -7.09 -9.79 2.51
C GLY A 247 -5.82 -9.56 3.36
N GLY A 248 -5.91 -9.80 4.66
CA GLY A 248 -4.78 -9.67 5.58
C GLY A 248 -5.03 -10.44 6.86
N THR A 249 -3.96 -10.79 7.57
CA THR A 249 -4.03 -11.50 8.85
C THR A 249 -3.26 -10.76 9.96
N PRO A 250 -3.71 -10.85 11.23
CA PRO A 250 -2.89 -10.46 12.37
C PRO A 250 -1.59 -11.26 12.45
N ASN A 251 -0.60 -10.72 13.16
CA ASN A 251 0.69 -11.36 13.36
C ASN A 251 0.69 -12.12 14.67
N GLN A 252 1.28 -13.32 14.69
CA GLN A 252 1.50 -14.07 15.93
C GLN A 252 2.98 -14.16 16.28
N PHE A 253 3.83 -14.49 15.32
CA PHE A 253 5.28 -14.48 15.49
C PHE A 253 5.93 -13.48 14.54
N ARG A 254 7.24 -13.30 14.73
CA ARG A 254 8.05 -12.54 13.79
C ARG A 254 7.99 -13.20 12.41
N ALA A 255 7.83 -12.38 11.37
CA ALA A 255 7.88 -12.86 10.00
C ALA A 255 9.21 -13.56 9.72
N VAL A 256 9.15 -14.72 9.05
CA VAL A 256 10.35 -15.48 8.72
C VAL A 256 11.14 -14.78 7.62
N ASP A 257 12.42 -14.60 7.89
CA ASP A 257 13.41 -14.09 6.94
C ASP A 257 13.94 -15.26 6.11
N ILE A 258 13.53 -15.31 4.85
CA ILE A 258 13.80 -16.42 3.94
C ILE A 258 15.27 -16.43 3.51
N GLU A 259 15.89 -15.25 3.38
CA GLU A 259 17.31 -15.14 3.05
C GLU A 259 18.14 -15.75 4.18
N LYS A 260 17.76 -15.45 5.43
CA LYS A 260 18.36 -16.07 6.62
C LYS A 260 18.13 -17.59 6.68
N VAL A 261 16.93 -18.08 6.34
CA VAL A 261 16.66 -19.53 6.25
C VAL A 261 17.61 -20.20 5.24
N LEU A 262 17.78 -19.59 4.06
CA LEU A 262 18.67 -20.11 3.01
C LEU A 262 20.15 -20.04 3.42
N GLU A 263 20.55 -19.05 4.21
CA GLU A 263 21.90 -18.98 4.79
C GLU A 263 22.12 -20.08 5.83
N GLU A 264 21.19 -20.26 6.78
CA GLU A 264 21.27 -21.29 7.83
C GLU A 264 21.24 -22.72 7.28
N THR A 265 20.62 -22.91 6.12
CA THR A 265 20.55 -24.20 5.42
C THR A 265 21.65 -24.39 4.37
N GLY A 266 22.52 -23.39 4.19
CA GLY A 266 23.73 -23.49 3.37
C GLY A 266 23.54 -23.26 1.87
N PHE A 267 22.42 -22.69 1.44
CA PHE A 267 22.20 -22.30 0.04
C PHE A 267 22.73 -20.91 -0.29
N ILE A 268 22.67 -19.99 0.68
CA ILE A 268 23.30 -18.67 0.62
C ILE A 268 24.60 -18.70 1.43
N VAL A 269 25.66 -18.18 0.85
CA VAL A 269 26.95 -18.00 1.52
C VAL A 269 27.31 -16.52 1.45
N ARG A 270 27.71 -15.95 2.59
CA ARG A 270 28.16 -14.56 2.66
C ARG A 270 29.68 -14.45 2.77
N GLU A 271 30.20 -13.38 2.20
CA GLU A 271 31.55 -12.92 2.47
C GLU A 271 31.66 -12.31 3.88
N ALA A 272 32.89 -12.05 4.34
CA ALA A 272 33.13 -11.34 5.59
C ALA A 272 32.57 -9.90 5.61
N SER A 273 32.31 -9.32 4.44
CA SER A 273 31.66 -8.02 4.26
C SER A 273 30.16 -8.04 4.54
N GLY A 274 29.53 -9.23 4.59
CA GLY A 274 28.08 -9.42 4.65
C GLY A 274 27.40 -9.51 3.27
N ALA A 275 28.13 -9.22 2.18
CA ALA A 275 27.63 -9.40 0.82
C ALA A 275 27.48 -10.89 0.47
N ILE A 276 26.59 -11.21 -0.47
CA ILE A 276 26.42 -12.57 -0.99
C ILE A 276 27.66 -12.95 -1.82
N ASP A 277 28.28 -14.08 -1.46
CA ASP A 277 29.34 -14.72 -2.25
C ASP A 277 28.70 -15.57 -3.35
N TRP A 278 28.53 -14.98 -4.54
CA TRP A 278 27.91 -15.64 -5.69
C TRP A 278 28.68 -16.87 -6.18
N THR A 279 29.99 -16.97 -5.88
CA THR A 279 30.81 -18.11 -6.27
C THR A 279 30.55 -19.37 -5.43
N LYS A 280 29.82 -19.21 -4.31
CA LYS A 280 29.46 -20.30 -3.38
C LYS A 280 27.96 -20.43 -3.16
N THR A 281 27.18 -19.42 -3.52
CA THR A 281 25.72 -19.40 -3.34
C THR A 281 25.04 -20.21 -4.44
N ARG A 282 24.23 -21.20 -4.03
CA ARG A 282 23.51 -22.12 -4.91
C ARG A 282 22.10 -21.64 -5.24
N ALA A 283 21.46 -20.89 -4.35
CA ALA A 283 20.12 -20.36 -4.57
C ALA A 283 19.86 -19.13 -3.71
N VAL A 284 18.96 -18.25 -4.18
CA VAL A 284 18.53 -17.03 -3.50
C VAL A 284 17.01 -16.86 -3.62
N ASN A 285 16.37 -16.25 -2.62
CA ASN A 285 14.99 -15.83 -2.75
C ASN A 285 14.90 -14.48 -3.49
N VAL A 286 13.91 -14.33 -4.36
CA VAL A 286 13.64 -13.08 -5.08
C VAL A 286 12.14 -12.81 -5.04
N GLY A 287 11.76 -11.56 -4.76
CA GLY A 287 10.36 -11.18 -4.58
C GLY A 287 9.73 -11.82 -3.35
N LEU A 288 8.48 -12.28 -3.48
CA LEU A 288 7.72 -12.85 -2.36
C LEU A 288 8.06 -14.32 -2.14
N VAL A 289 7.51 -15.21 -2.98
CA VAL A 289 7.44 -16.66 -2.72
C VAL A 289 8.39 -17.51 -3.58
N HIS A 290 9.37 -16.89 -4.23
CA HIS A 290 10.20 -17.53 -5.25
C HIS A 290 11.64 -17.69 -4.78
N ILE A 291 12.21 -18.88 -5.02
CA ILE A 291 13.63 -19.18 -4.86
C ILE A 291 14.19 -19.57 -6.21
N PHE A 292 15.25 -18.88 -6.63
CA PHE A 292 15.97 -19.11 -7.87
C PHE A 292 17.31 -19.78 -7.58
N ILE A 293 17.61 -20.82 -8.35
CA ILE A 293 18.88 -21.54 -8.34
C ILE A 293 19.88 -20.77 -9.20
N ASN A 294 21.09 -20.61 -8.69
CA ASN A 294 22.22 -20.01 -9.41
C ASN A 294 22.77 -21.02 -10.44
N LEU A 295 22.02 -21.22 -11.53
CA LEU A 295 22.19 -22.26 -12.53
C LEU A 295 23.21 -21.83 -13.60
N ALA A 296 24.20 -22.69 -13.83
CA ALA A 296 25.24 -22.46 -14.82
C ALA A 296 24.62 -22.31 -16.23
N GLY A 297 24.94 -21.19 -16.88
CA GLY A 297 24.45 -20.86 -18.22
C GLY A 297 23.12 -20.11 -18.26
N ARG A 298 22.44 -19.93 -17.12
CA ARG A 298 21.25 -19.06 -17.00
C ARG A 298 21.57 -17.79 -16.22
N GLU A 299 22.23 -17.91 -15.07
CA GLU A 299 22.71 -16.79 -14.27
C GLU A 299 24.16 -16.41 -14.65
N PRO A 300 24.54 -15.12 -14.56
CA PRO A 300 25.88 -14.65 -14.95
C PRO A 300 27.03 -15.41 -14.28
N ASP A 301 26.87 -15.72 -12.99
CA ASP A 301 27.86 -16.41 -12.15
C ASP A 301 27.33 -17.79 -11.67
N GLY A 302 26.52 -18.46 -12.51
CA GLY A 302 25.90 -19.74 -12.21
C GLY A 302 26.89 -20.85 -11.85
N ILE A 303 26.71 -21.46 -10.67
CA ILE A 303 27.59 -22.53 -10.15
C ILE A 303 26.93 -23.92 -10.10
N VAL A 304 25.61 -24.00 -10.14
CA VAL A 304 24.89 -25.27 -10.15
C VAL A 304 24.85 -25.82 -11.57
N ALA A 305 25.38 -27.03 -11.79
CA ALA A 305 25.39 -27.63 -13.13
C ALA A 305 23.95 -27.99 -13.57
N PRO A 306 23.61 -27.91 -14.88
CA PRO A 306 22.26 -28.24 -15.37
C PRO A 306 21.78 -29.65 -14.96
N GLU A 307 22.67 -30.63 -14.88
CA GLU A 307 22.38 -31.99 -14.43
C GLU A 307 21.99 -32.08 -12.94
N ASP A 308 22.40 -31.11 -12.12
CA ASP A 308 22.15 -31.06 -10.68
C ASP A 308 20.91 -30.21 -10.32
N TYR A 309 20.24 -29.62 -11.32
CA TYR A 309 19.13 -28.70 -11.14
C TYR A 309 17.99 -29.31 -10.30
N GLU A 310 17.44 -30.46 -10.72
CA GLU A 310 16.34 -31.08 -10.01
C GLU A 310 16.74 -31.62 -8.64
N ALA A 311 17.99 -32.07 -8.49
CA ALA A 311 18.53 -32.49 -7.20
C ALA A 311 18.58 -31.29 -6.23
N THR A 312 19.05 -30.14 -6.71
CA THR A 312 19.09 -28.89 -5.95
C THR A 312 17.68 -28.41 -5.58
N GLN A 313 16.68 -28.50 -6.47
CA GLN A 313 15.29 -28.20 -6.11
C GLN A 313 14.81 -29.06 -4.94
N ARG A 314 15.04 -30.39 -5.00
CA ARG A 314 14.64 -31.32 -3.93
C ARG A 314 15.36 -31.04 -2.61
N GLU A 315 16.63 -30.69 -2.66
CA GLU A 315 17.41 -30.29 -1.48
C GLU A 315 16.84 -29.03 -0.82
N ILE A 316 16.53 -27.99 -1.62
CA ILE A 316 15.91 -26.75 -1.12
C ILE A 316 14.57 -27.08 -0.46
N ILE A 317 13.69 -27.80 -1.15
CA ILE A 317 12.37 -28.18 -0.63
C ILE A 317 12.49 -28.94 0.69
N ALA A 318 13.41 -29.91 0.78
CA ALA A 318 13.66 -30.66 2.01
C ALA A 318 14.20 -29.77 3.15
N ALA A 319 15.10 -28.84 2.83
CA ALA A 319 15.63 -27.89 3.81
C ALA A 319 14.53 -26.97 4.36
N LEU A 320 13.67 -26.43 3.52
CA LEU A 320 12.53 -25.61 3.96
C LEU A 320 11.57 -26.40 4.86
N HIS A 321 11.26 -27.65 4.51
CA HIS A 321 10.37 -28.48 5.33
C HIS A 321 10.99 -28.96 6.65
N THR A 322 12.31 -29.10 6.72
CA THR A 322 13.02 -29.50 7.95
C THR A 322 13.40 -28.31 8.83
N TYR A 323 13.42 -27.11 8.27
CA TYR A 323 13.70 -25.86 8.99
C TYR A 323 12.76 -25.68 10.18
N LYS A 324 13.34 -25.36 11.34
CA LYS A 324 12.62 -24.99 12.55
C LYS A 324 13.01 -23.58 12.91
N ASP A 325 12.01 -22.71 13.06
CA ASP A 325 12.21 -21.39 13.60
C ASP A 325 12.79 -21.51 15.03
N ALA A 326 13.87 -20.78 15.30
CA ALA A 326 14.66 -20.93 16.52
C ALA A 326 13.93 -20.43 17.77
N GLU A 327 13.03 -19.44 17.62
CA GLU A 327 12.28 -18.85 18.73
C GLU A 327 11.10 -19.73 19.14
N THR A 328 10.38 -20.28 18.16
CA THR A 328 9.14 -21.04 18.39
C THR A 328 9.32 -22.55 18.38
N GLY A 329 10.40 -23.06 17.77
CA GLY A 329 10.65 -24.49 17.54
C GLY A 329 9.70 -25.14 16.52
N ARG A 330 8.90 -24.34 15.79
CA ARG A 330 7.89 -24.81 14.82
C ARG A 330 8.41 -24.72 13.39
N HIS A 331 7.77 -25.47 12.50
CA HIS A 331 8.05 -25.45 11.06
C HIS A 331 7.21 -24.37 10.36
N PRO A 332 7.83 -23.31 9.81
CA PRO A 332 7.09 -22.17 9.27
C PRO A 332 6.53 -22.40 7.87
N PHE A 333 7.06 -23.33 7.10
CA PHE A 333 6.61 -23.60 5.73
C PHE A 333 5.39 -24.52 5.71
N THR A 334 4.34 -24.11 5.01
CA THR A 334 3.14 -24.93 4.75
C THR A 334 3.35 -25.82 3.53
N LEU A 335 4.03 -25.31 2.50
CA LEU A 335 4.43 -26.05 1.30
C LEU A 335 5.74 -25.48 0.73
N ALA A 336 6.46 -26.33 0.02
CA ALA A 336 7.48 -25.95 -0.95
C ALA A 336 7.38 -26.91 -2.13
N VAL A 337 7.31 -26.38 -3.35
CA VAL A 337 7.08 -27.13 -4.58
C VAL A 337 8.07 -26.73 -5.66
N THR A 338 8.27 -27.61 -6.64
CA THR A 338 9.08 -27.28 -7.81
C THR A 338 8.37 -26.24 -8.68
N ARG A 339 9.13 -25.54 -9.52
CA ARG A 339 8.57 -24.65 -10.56
C ARG A 339 7.53 -25.34 -11.45
N ALA A 340 7.71 -26.62 -11.77
CA ALA A 340 6.78 -27.37 -12.60
C ALA A 340 5.45 -27.61 -11.87
N ASP A 341 5.51 -27.97 -10.59
CA ASP A 341 4.31 -28.20 -9.77
C ASP A 341 3.61 -26.88 -9.38
N ALA A 342 4.33 -25.75 -9.41
CA ALA A 342 3.78 -24.43 -9.12
C ALA A 342 2.67 -24.00 -10.11
N GLU A 343 2.60 -24.63 -11.29
CA GLU A 343 1.50 -24.45 -12.26
C GLU A 343 0.13 -24.72 -11.62
N MET A 344 0.05 -25.64 -10.63
CA MET A 344 -1.17 -25.92 -9.86
C MET A 344 -1.72 -24.68 -9.11
N PHE A 345 -0.88 -23.68 -8.87
CA PHE A 345 -1.23 -22.43 -8.18
C PHE A 345 -1.31 -21.24 -9.14
N ASN A 346 -1.41 -21.49 -10.45
CA ASN A 346 -1.35 -20.46 -11.50
C ASN A 346 -0.02 -19.68 -11.53
N LEU A 347 1.06 -20.31 -11.06
CA LEU A 347 2.41 -19.76 -11.11
C LEU A 347 3.22 -20.55 -12.15
N HIS A 348 3.27 -20.03 -13.37
CA HIS A 348 4.08 -20.59 -14.46
C HIS A 348 4.77 -19.49 -15.28
N GLY A 349 5.72 -19.88 -16.14
CA GLY A 349 6.47 -18.97 -17.01
C GLY A 349 7.79 -18.48 -16.40
N ASP A 350 8.50 -17.62 -17.15
CA ASP A 350 9.92 -17.33 -16.92
C ASP A 350 10.22 -16.61 -15.60
N LEU A 351 9.24 -15.89 -15.06
CA LEU A 351 9.37 -15.13 -13.81
C LEU A 351 9.12 -15.96 -12.54
N VAL A 352 8.81 -17.26 -12.68
CA VAL A 352 8.56 -18.13 -11.53
C VAL A 352 9.86 -18.77 -11.06
N GLY A 353 10.14 -18.66 -9.75
CA GLY A 353 11.30 -19.32 -9.13
C GLY A 353 11.33 -20.83 -9.35
N ASP A 354 12.53 -21.40 -9.28
CA ASP A 354 12.77 -22.84 -9.39
C ASP A 354 12.12 -23.64 -8.24
N VAL A 355 12.00 -23.01 -7.08
CA VAL A 355 11.18 -23.49 -5.96
C VAL A 355 10.24 -22.38 -5.54
N VAL A 356 8.96 -22.73 -5.36
CA VAL A 356 7.93 -21.84 -4.83
C VAL A 356 7.48 -22.36 -3.48
N TYR A 357 7.29 -21.47 -2.51
CA TYR A 357 6.90 -21.86 -1.15
C TYR A 357 5.70 -21.05 -0.66
N ALA A 358 5.08 -21.53 0.41
CA ALA A 358 4.19 -20.71 1.22
C ALA A 358 4.42 -20.96 2.71
N LEU A 359 4.29 -19.90 3.50
CA LEU A 359 4.37 -19.91 4.96
C LEU A 359 3.02 -20.24 5.58
N ARG A 360 3.06 -20.76 6.80
CA ARG A 360 1.91 -20.77 7.69
C ARG A 360 1.63 -19.34 8.16
N PRO A 361 0.36 -18.95 8.37
CA PRO A 361 -0.02 -17.58 8.72
C PRO A 361 0.73 -17.00 9.92
N GLU A 362 1.08 -17.85 10.89
CA GLU A 362 1.75 -17.42 12.10
C GLU A 362 3.12 -16.76 11.84
N PHE A 363 3.72 -17.00 10.65
CA PHE A 363 5.08 -16.64 10.26
C PHE A 363 5.19 -15.68 9.05
N ASP A 364 4.07 -15.22 8.48
CA ASP A 364 4.06 -14.43 7.24
C ASP A 364 4.25 -12.93 7.50
N GLY A 365 3.57 -12.40 8.53
CA GLY A 365 3.69 -11.00 8.93
C GLY A 365 2.67 -10.02 8.36
N ALA A 366 1.75 -10.48 7.48
CA ALA A 366 0.40 -9.92 7.23
C ALA A 366 -0.28 -10.61 6.03
N HIS A 367 0.38 -10.63 4.87
CA HIS A 367 -0.04 -11.26 3.62
C HIS A 367 1.18 -11.46 2.68
N GLY A 368 0.98 -12.19 1.58
CA GLY A 368 1.93 -12.28 0.48
C GLY A 368 2.79 -13.55 0.42
N LYS A 369 3.13 -14.19 1.55
CA LYS A 369 3.83 -15.50 1.54
C LYS A 369 2.97 -16.65 2.05
N GLN A 370 1.74 -16.40 2.50
CA GLN A 370 0.80 -17.45 2.90
C GLN A 370 -0.15 -17.85 1.76
N LEU A 371 -0.85 -18.98 1.91
CA LEU A 371 -1.84 -19.42 0.92
C LEU A 371 -3.08 -18.51 0.88
N PRO A 372 -3.70 -18.30 -0.30
CA PRO A 372 -4.91 -17.46 -0.42
C PRO A 372 -6.13 -17.98 0.38
N SER A 373 -6.15 -19.25 0.74
CA SER A 373 -7.24 -19.88 1.50
C SER A 373 -7.18 -19.61 3.01
N VAL A 374 -6.15 -18.91 3.49
CA VAL A 374 -5.92 -18.76 4.93
C VAL A 374 -6.97 -17.85 5.58
N SER A 375 -7.44 -18.29 6.75
CA SER A 375 -8.16 -17.46 7.74
C SER A 375 -7.44 -17.63 9.07
N PHE A 376 -7.13 -16.51 9.75
CA PHE A 376 -6.30 -16.51 10.96
C PHE A 376 -6.68 -15.33 11.86
N GLY A 377 -7.02 -15.61 13.12
CA GLY A 377 -7.59 -14.62 14.02
C GLY A 377 -8.89 -14.01 13.48
N ILE A 378 -9.03 -12.70 13.64
CA ILE A 378 -10.10 -11.88 13.04
C ILE A 378 -9.94 -11.64 11.53
N GLY A 379 -8.84 -12.07 10.90
CA GLY A 379 -8.50 -11.79 9.51
C GLY A 379 -8.47 -13.02 8.60
N GLY A 380 -8.14 -12.79 7.32
CA GLY A 380 -7.99 -13.83 6.32
C GLY A 380 -7.53 -13.25 4.97
N GLN A 381 -7.01 -14.12 4.11
CA GLN A 381 -6.49 -13.73 2.79
C GLN A 381 -7.56 -13.61 1.71
N HIS A 382 -8.79 -14.02 2.00
CA HIS A 382 -9.91 -13.86 1.08
C HIS A 382 -10.20 -12.38 0.85
N SER A 383 -10.27 -12.00 -0.42
CA SER A 383 -10.61 -10.65 -0.85
C SER A 383 -12.12 -10.41 -0.82
N THR A 384 -12.50 -9.13 -0.78
CA THR A 384 -13.89 -8.69 -0.88
C THR A 384 -14.37 -8.69 -2.33
N PHE A 385 -15.63 -9.06 -2.55
CA PHE A 385 -16.35 -8.88 -3.82
C PHE A 385 -17.80 -8.49 -3.52
N ILE A 386 -18.19 -7.29 -3.92
CA ILE A 386 -19.56 -6.75 -3.80
C ILE A 386 -19.94 -6.15 -5.14
N LEU A 387 -21.11 -6.50 -5.65
CA LEU A 387 -21.65 -6.01 -6.91
C LEU A 387 -23.07 -5.48 -6.68
N SER A 388 -23.40 -4.34 -7.29
CA SER A 388 -24.72 -3.69 -7.20
C SER A 388 -25.03 -2.91 -8.47
N GLY A 389 -26.28 -2.45 -8.62
CA GLY A 389 -26.74 -1.63 -9.75
C GLY A 389 -27.36 -2.43 -10.89
N ALA A 390 -27.29 -1.87 -12.10
CA ALA A 390 -28.00 -2.34 -13.28
C ALA A 390 -27.73 -3.83 -13.62
N GLY A 391 -28.79 -4.63 -13.77
CA GLY A 391 -28.69 -6.04 -14.15
C GLY A 391 -28.11 -6.97 -13.09
N VAL A 392 -27.94 -6.50 -11.86
CA VAL A 392 -27.37 -7.25 -10.73
C VAL A 392 -28.43 -7.60 -9.69
N ARG A 393 -28.47 -8.87 -9.26
CA ARG A 393 -29.40 -9.34 -8.22
C ARG A 393 -29.10 -8.71 -6.87
N GLN A 394 -30.16 -8.29 -6.19
CA GLN A 394 -30.08 -7.60 -4.90
C GLN A 394 -30.28 -8.55 -3.71
N GLY A 395 -29.57 -8.27 -2.61
CA GLY A 395 -29.80 -8.92 -1.31
C GLY A 395 -29.44 -10.39 -1.23
N ILE A 396 -28.55 -10.88 -2.09
CA ILE A 396 -28.10 -12.27 -2.11
C ILE A 396 -26.66 -12.41 -1.62
N ALA A 397 -26.37 -13.52 -0.95
CA ALA A 397 -25.00 -13.98 -0.72
C ALA A 397 -24.67 -15.05 -1.76
N LEU A 398 -23.58 -14.84 -2.51
CA LEU A 398 -23.12 -15.79 -3.52
C LEU A 398 -22.73 -17.12 -2.86
N GLN A 399 -23.15 -18.23 -3.46
CA GLN A 399 -22.86 -19.58 -2.99
C GLN A 399 -21.57 -20.13 -3.59
N ARG A 400 -21.21 -19.71 -4.81
CA ARG A 400 -19.90 -20.07 -5.40
C ARG A 400 -18.77 -19.26 -4.78
N GLN A 401 -17.57 -19.85 -4.77
CA GLN A 401 -16.36 -19.07 -4.59
C GLN A 401 -16.14 -18.17 -5.81
N VAL A 402 -15.98 -16.87 -5.57
CA VAL A 402 -15.54 -15.91 -6.57
C VAL A 402 -14.03 -15.78 -6.47
N ARG A 403 -13.34 -15.88 -7.61
CA ARG A 403 -11.89 -15.66 -7.69
C ARG A 403 -11.65 -14.27 -8.23
N VAL A 404 -10.51 -13.66 -7.88
CA VAL A 404 -10.13 -12.33 -8.40
C VAL A 404 -10.14 -12.31 -9.94
N VAL A 405 -9.71 -13.40 -10.58
CA VAL A 405 -9.73 -13.55 -12.06
C VAL A 405 -11.14 -13.52 -12.66
N ASP A 406 -12.20 -13.75 -11.86
CA ASP A 406 -13.60 -13.72 -12.32
C ASP A 406 -14.16 -12.28 -12.39
N VAL A 407 -13.46 -11.28 -11.83
CA VAL A 407 -13.90 -9.87 -11.81
C VAL A 407 -13.98 -9.28 -13.21
N ALA A 408 -12.86 -9.28 -13.95
CA ALA A 408 -12.77 -8.72 -15.29
C ALA A 408 -13.81 -9.30 -16.28
N PRO A 409 -13.95 -10.63 -16.44
CA PRO A 409 -14.95 -11.18 -17.35
C PRO A 409 -16.39 -10.82 -16.94
N THR A 410 -16.67 -10.70 -15.64
CA THR A 410 -17.99 -10.30 -15.15
C THR A 410 -18.32 -8.86 -15.53
N LEU A 411 -17.37 -7.93 -15.36
CA LEU A 411 -17.55 -6.53 -15.78
C LEU A 411 -17.66 -6.40 -17.29
N CYS A 412 -16.80 -7.07 -18.06
CA CYS A 412 -16.89 -7.07 -19.52
C CYS A 412 -18.26 -7.58 -19.99
N TYR A 413 -18.76 -8.64 -19.35
CA TYR A 413 -20.06 -9.21 -19.67
C TYR A 413 -21.23 -8.29 -19.31
N LEU A 414 -21.17 -7.54 -18.21
CA LEU A 414 -22.22 -6.58 -17.82
C LEU A 414 -22.24 -5.34 -18.71
N LEU A 415 -21.05 -4.84 -19.08
CA LEU A 415 -20.89 -3.63 -19.88
C LEU A 415 -21.01 -3.88 -21.39
N GLY A 416 -21.19 -5.14 -21.82
CA GLY A 416 -21.20 -5.50 -23.24
C GLY A 416 -19.85 -5.28 -23.93
N LEU A 417 -18.75 -5.24 -23.17
CA LEU A 417 -17.40 -5.03 -23.68
C LEU A 417 -16.78 -6.36 -24.18
N PRO A 418 -15.87 -6.29 -25.16
CA PRO A 418 -15.16 -7.49 -25.61
C PRO A 418 -14.33 -8.09 -24.46
N MET A 419 -14.33 -9.42 -24.41
CA MET A 419 -13.53 -10.18 -23.46
C MET A 419 -12.04 -10.02 -23.80
N PRO A 420 -11.15 -9.75 -22.82
CA PRO A 420 -9.71 -9.78 -23.05
C PRO A 420 -9.23 -11.16 -23.51
N GLU A 421 -8.27 -11.20 -24.44
CA GLU A 421 -7.79 -12.44 -25.07
C GLU A 421 -7.28 -13.49 -24.07
N LYS A 422 -6.66 -13.04 -22.97
CA LYS A 422 -6.01 -13.88 -21.96
C LYS A 422 -6.83 -14.05 -20.68
N VAL A 423 -8.15 -13.96 -20.77
CA VAL A 423 -9.01 -14.16 -19.59
C VAL A 423 -8.98 -15.63 -19.15
N GLU A 424 -8.82 -15.87 -17.86
CA GLU A 424 -8.84 -17.21 -17.25
C GLU A 424 -10.05 -17.42 -16.32
N GLY A 425 -10.63 -16.32 -15.84
CA GLY A 425 -11.82 -16.33 -15.01
C GLY A 425 -13.10 -16.55 -15.82
N GLY A 426 -14.18 -16.81 -15.09
CA GLY A 426 -15.51 -16.94 -15.66
C GLY A 426 -16.46 -15.88 -15.13
N VAL A 427 -17.47 -15.53 -15.94
CA VAL A 427 -18.56 -14.63 -15.53
C VAL A 427 -19.26 -15.17 -14.29
N VAL A 428 -19.49 -14.31 -13.30
CA VAL A 428 -20.25 -14.63 -12.08
C VAL A 428 -21.75 -14.54 -12.38
N TYR A 429 -22.26 -15.47 -13.20
CA TYR A 429 -23.68 -15.50 -13.62
C TYR A 429 -24.68 -15.53 -12.45
N GLU A 430 -24.27 -16.08 -11.29
CA GLU A 430 -25.09 -16.10 -10.08
C GLU A 430 -25.48 -14.69 -9.61
N ALA A 431 -24.65 -13.68 -9.86
CA ALA A 431 -24.89 -12.30 -9.49
C ALA A 431 -25.84 -11.56 -10.43
N LEU A 432 -26.19 -12.13 -11.60
CA LEU A 432 -26.90 -11.41 -12.67
C LEU A 432 -28.42 -11.66 -12.60
N GLU A 433 -29.22 -10.61 -12.78
CA GLU A 433 -30.68 -10.73 -12.86
C GLU A 433 -31.11 -11.59 -14.05
N ASP A 434 -30.62 -11.24 -15.24
CA ASP A 434 -30.73 -12.02 -16.47
C ASP A 434 -29.34 -12.49 -16.96
N PRO A 435 -28.96 -13.75 -16.66
CA PRO A 435 -27.72 -14.32 -17.17
C PRO A 435 -27.63 -14.40 -18.69
N ASN A 436 -28.71 -14.18 -19.44
CA ASN A 436 -28.78 -14.28 -20.90
C ASN A 436 -29.12 -12.93 -21.58
N TRP A 437 -28.98 -11.80 -20.88
CA TRP A 437 -29.45 -10.49 -21.36
C TRP A 437 -28.96 -10.13 -22.78
N HIS A 438 -27.73 -10.51 -23.14
CA HIS A 438 -27.16 -10.27 -24.46
C HIS A 438 -27.91 -11.02 -25.58
N LEU A 439 -28.42 -12.22 -25.32
CA LEU A 439 -29.22 -12.98 -26.29
C LEU A 439 -30.56 -12.27 -26.56
N THR A 440 -31.15 -11.70 -25.52
CA THR A 440 -32.39 -10.92 -25.62
C THR A 440 -32.17 -9.65 -26.45
N GLN A 441 -31.06 -8.94 -26.23
CA GLN A 441 -30.70 -7.75 -27.02
C GLN A 441 -30.40 -8.09 -28.49
N LEU A 442 -29.64 -9.16 -28.75
CA LEU A 442 -29.37 -9.62 -30.12
C LEU A 442 -30.65 -10.00 -30.87
N ALA A 443 -31.59 -10.66 -30.19
CA ALA A 443 -32.89 -11.00 -30.77
C ALA A 443 -33.76 -9.77 -31.07
N ALA A 444 -33.58 -8.66 -30.33
CA ALA A 444 -34.28 -7.40 -30.59
C ALA A 444 -33.69 -6.60 -31.77
N LEU A 445 -32.44 -6.88 -32.14
CA LEU A 445 -31.74 -6.27 -33.28
C LEU A 445 -31.92 -7.04 -34.60
N ALA A 446 -32.42 -8.28 -34.53
CA ALA A 446 -32.72 -9.16 -35.67
C ALA A 446 -34.16 -9.00 -36.15
#